data_AF-A0A966CVS9-F1
#
_entry.id   AF-A0A966CVS9-F1
#
_cell.length_a   1.000
_cell.length_b   1.000
_cell.length_c   1.000
_cell.angle_alpha   90.00
_cell.angle_beta   90.00
_cell.angle_gamma   90.00
#
_symmetry.space_group_name_H-M   'P 1'
#
loop_
_entity.id
_entity.type
_entity.pdbx_description
1 polymer ?
#
loop_
_entity_poly.entity_id
_entity_poly.type
_entity_poly.pdbx_seq_one_letter_code
_entity_poly.pdbx_strand_id
1 'polypeptide(L)'
;MSLAILIVLALGILGGMFMPLEISSFLDQASSGMLLILLFSVGIDLGLNRQAFVQIRQMGFRILLIPFGVILGSLCGGAIAAFFSQTQLKEGFAIVAGLGWYSLSGILITNAGNPVGGTVSFLSNVFREMITFIFVPFIVKYLNSYCAIAPAGATAMDTTLGIISKHTDGKTAVIAFVSGVICTLVVPVLVPLFL
;
A
#
# COMPACT_ATOMS: atom_id res chain seq x y z
N MET A 1 -13.77 1.85 -17.72
CA MET A 1 -13.50 1.29 -16.38
C MET A 1 -13.89 2.24 -15.26
N SER A 2 -13.41 3.49 -15.23
CA SER A 2 -13.74 4.45 -14.15
C SER A 2 -15.25 4.70 -13.95
N LEU A 3 -16.03 4.83 -15.05
CA LEU A 3 -17.49 4.97 -14.95
C LEU A 3 -18.16 3.72 -14.35
N ALA A 4 -17.70 2.53 -14.72
CA ALA A 4 -18.22 1.28 -14.18
C ALA A 4 -17.96 1.17 -12.67
N ILE A 5 -16.77 1.59 -12.21
CA ILE A 5 -16.45 1.66 -10.77
C ILE A 5 -17.43 2.57 -10.04
N LEU A 6 -17.67 3.78 -10.56
CA LEU A 6 -18.60 4.74 -9.95
C LEU A 6 -20.04 4.21 -9.91
N ILE A 7 -20.49 3.55 -10.99
CA ILE A 7 -21.83 2.96 -11.06
C ILE A 7 -21.97 1.83 -10.04
N VAL A 8 -21.01 0.91 -9.97
CA VAL A 8 -21.03 -0.21 -9.02
C VAL A 8 -20.99 0.31 -7.58
N LEU A 9 -20.20 1.33 -7.29
CA LEU A 9 -20.17 1.96 -5.97
C LEU A 9 -21.51 2.59 -5.60
N ALA A 10 -22.11 3.35 -6.52
CA ALA A 10 -23.42 3.98 -6.29
C ALA A 10 -24.52 2.93 -6.07
N LEU A 11 -24.53 1.86 -6.87
CA LEU A 11 -25.45 0.73 -6.68
C LEU A 11 -25.23 0.01 -5.35
N GLY A 12 -23.97 -0.16 -4.92
CA GLY A 12 -23.64 -0.75 -3.63
C GLY A 12 -24.11 0.10 -2.45
N ILE A 13 -23.91 1.41 -2.50
CA ILE A 13 -24.41 2.34 -1.46
C ILE A 13 -25.93 2.31 -1.41
N LEU A 14 -26.60 2.45 -2.57
CA LEU A 14 -28.06 2.42 -2.64
C LEU A 14 -28.62 1.08 -2.17
N GLY A 15 -28.04 -0.04 -2.60
CA GLY A 15 -28.43 -1.38 -2.17
C GLY A 15 -28.24 -1.58 -0.67
N GLY A 16 -27.13 -1.10 -0.11
CA GLY A 16 -26.84 -1.19 1.32
C GLY A 16 -27.82 -0.43 2.21
N MET A 17 -28.42 0.67 1.73
CA MET A 17 -29.43 1.43 2.50
C MET A 17 -30.73 0.66 2.74
N PHE A 18 -31.06 -0.33 1.90
CA PHE A 18 -32.30 -1.13 2.00
C PHE A 18 -32.08 -2.54 2.55
N MET A 19 -30.84 -2.90 2.88
CA MET A 19 -30.47 -4.25 3.29
C MET A 19 -30.46 -4.40 4.83
N PRO A 20 -30.89 -5.57 5.36
CA PRO A 20 -30.78 -5.87 6.79
C PRO A 20 -29.31 -5.97 7.24
N LEU A 21 -29.05 -5.58 8.50
CA LEU A 21 -27.70 -5.57 9.10
C LEU A 21 -27.03 -6.95 9.12
N GLU A 22 -27.79 -8.04 9.10
CA GLU A 22 -27.30 -9.42 9.09
C GLU A 22 -26.42 -9.74 7.87
N ILE A 23 -26.61 -9.02 6.75
CA ILE A 23 -25.82 -9.16 5.52
C ILE A 23 -24.36 -8.70 5.72
N SER A 24 -24.07 -7.85 6.71
CA SER A 24 -22.71 -7.38 7.00
C SER A 24 -21.73 -8.54 7.22
N SER A 25 -22.14 -9.53 8.02
CA SER A 25 -21.31 -10.71 8.31
C SER A 25 -20.94 -11.52 7.06
N PHE A 26 -21.87 -11.64 6.11
CA PHE A 26 -21.62 -12.30 4.82
C PHE A 26 -20.68 -11.46 3.95
N LEU A 27 -20.87 -10.14 3.91
CA LEU A 27 -19.99 -9.23 3.15
C LEU A 27 -18.56 -9.23 3.69
N ASP A 28 -18.37 -9.33 5.01
CA ASP A 28 -17.05 -9.43 5.63
C ASP A 28 -16.32 -10.72 5.23
N GLN A 29 -17.03 -11.86 5.25
CA GLN A 29 -16.49 -13.14 4.79
C GLN A 29 -16.18 -13.13 3.29
N ALA A 30 -17.09 -12.59 2.48
CA ALA A 30 -16.90 -12.47 1.04
C ALA A 30 -15.69 -11.58 0.70
N SER A 31 -15.57 -10.43 1.36
CA SER A 31 -14.44 -9.50 1.19
C SER A 31 -13.12 -10.16 1.58
N SER A 32 -13.10 -10.89 2.69
CA SER A 32 -11.93 -11.66 3.12
C SER A 32 -11.55 -12.74 2.09
N GLY A 33 -12.51 -13.46 1.52
CA GLY A 33 -12.28 -14.42 0.43
C GLY A 33 -11.74 -13.76 -0.84
N MET A 34 -12.29 -12.61 -1.24
CA MET A 34 -11.80 -11.83 -2.38
C MET A 34 -10.36 -11.34 -2.17
N LEU A 35 -10.00 -10.95 -0.94
CA LEU A 35 -8.62 -10.59 -0.61
C LEU A 35 -7.65 -11.76 -0.77
N LEU A 36 -8.04 -12.97 -0.36
CA LEU A 36 -7.18 -14.16 -0.55
C LEU A 36 -6.97 -14.46 -2.04
N ILE A 37 -8.01 -14.32 -2.85
CA ILE A 37 -7.92 -14.46 -4.32
C ILE A 37 -7.01 -13.38 -4.91
N LEU A 38 -7.12 -12.14 -4.42
CA LEU A 38 -6.26 -11.03 -4.81
C LEU A 38 -4.79 -11.33 -4.46
N LEU A 39 -4.51 -11.76 -3.22
CA LEU A 39 -3.16 -12.12 -2.77
C LEU A 39 -2.57 -13.25 -3.62
N PHE A 40 -3.37 -14.28 -3.93
CA PHE A 40 -2.94 -15.37 -4.81
C PHE A 40 -2.61 -14.86 -6.22
N SER A 41 -3.46 -13.99 -6.78
CA SER A 41 -3.26 -13.39 -8.11
C SER A 41 -2.00 -12.51 -8.16
N VAL A 42 -1.77 -11.69 -7.12
CA VAL A 42 -0.54 -10.90 -6.96
C VAL A 42 0.68 -11.82 -6.87
N GLY A 43 0.58 -12.94 -6.14
CA GLY A 43 1.64 -13.94 -6.08
C GLY A 43 1.99 -14.54 -7.45
N ILE A 44 0.98 -14.83 -8.28
CA ILE A 44 1.18 -15.28 -9.66
C ILE A 44 1.86 -14.19 -10.50
N ASP A 45 1.37 -12.95 -10.46
CA ASP A 45 1.92 -11.84 -11.24
C ASP A 45 3.40 -11.60 -10.91
N LEU A 46 3.75 -11.59 -9.62
CA LEU A 46 5.13 -11.52 -9.16
C LEU A 46 5.98 -12.70 -9.69
N GLY A 47 5.45 -13.93 -9.61
CA GLY A 47 6.14 -15.12 -10.10
C GLY A 47 6.37 -15.16 -11.62
N LEU A 48 5.45 -14.58 -12.40
CA LEU A 48 5.60 -14.45 -13.85
C LEU A 48 6.65 -13.39 -14.22
N ASN A 49 6.84 -12.38 -13.37
CA ASN A 49 7.72 -11.26 -13.65
C ASN A 49 9.21 -11.56 -13.36
N ARG A 50 9.80 -12.50 -14.12
CA ARG A 50 11.19 -12.95 -13.95
C ARG A 50 12.23 -11.83 -14.05
N GLN A 51 11.93 -10.75 -14.78
CA GLN A 51 12.81 -9.59 -14.89
C GLN A 51 13.04 -8.91 -13.54
N ALA A 52 12.03 -8.86 -12.67
CA ALA A 52 12.14 -8.32 -11.32
C ALA A 52 13.26 -8.98 -10.52
N PHE A 53 13.25 -10.32 -10.50
CA PHE A 53 14.23 -11.13 -9.79
C PHE A 53 15.64 -11.01 -10.38
N VAL A 54 15.73 -10.94 -11.71
CA VAL A 54 17.01 -10.73 -12.41
C VAL A 54 17.60 -9.37 -12.07
N GLN A 55 16.78 -8.31 -12.06
CA GLN A 55 17.22 -6.95 -11.73
C GLN A 55 17.69 -6.83 -10.28
N ILE A 56 16.97 -7.44 -9.32
CA ILE A 56 17.43 -7.53 -7.91
C ILE A 56 18.82 -8.18 -7.84
N ARG A 57 19.01 -9.30 -8.54
CA ARG A 57 20.29 -10.04 -8.54
C ARG A 57 21.43 -9.25 -9.20
N GLN A 58 21.14 -8.51 -10.27
CA GLN A 58 22.13 -7.72 -11.01
C GLN A 58 22.56 -6.45 -10.28
N MET A 59 21.62 -5.78 -9.59
CA MET A 59 21.89 -4.51 -8.90
C MET A 59 22.46 -4.71 -7.49
N GLY A 60 22.40 -5.94 -6.96
CA GLY A 60 22.96 -6.32 -5.67
C GLY A 60 22.19 -5.75 -4.47
N PHE A 61 22.68 -6.03 -3.26
CA PHE A 61 21.99 -5.67 -2.00
C PHE A 61 21.76 -4.17 -1.78
N ARG A 62 22.47 -3.30 -2.52
CA ARG A 62 22.28 -1.84 -2.41
C ARG A 62 20.87 -1.39 -2.79
N ILE A 63 20.16 -2.14 -3.65
CA ILE A 63 18.79 -1.81 -4.05
C ILE A 63 17.80 -1.93 -2.88
N LEU A 64 18.12 -2.72 -1.85
CA LEU A 64 17.27 -2.93 -0.68
C LEU A 64 17.26 -1.73 0.27
N LEU A 65 18.21 -0.80 0.13
CA LEU A 65 18.29 0.39 0.98
C LEU A 65 17.04 1.27 0.86
N ILE A 66 16.45 1.34 -0.33
CA ILE A 66 15.24 2.14 -0.60
C ILE A 66 14.02 1.55 0.12
N PRO A 67 13.59 0.30 -0.15
CA PRO A 67 12.43 -0.27 0.54
C PRO A 67 12.65 -0.36 2.05
N PHE A 68 13.88 -0.63 2.51
CA PHE A 68 14.19 -0.61 3.94
C PHE A 68 14.01 0.78 4.56
N GLY A 69 14.53 1.82 3.90
CA GLY A 69 14.34 3.22 4.32
C GLY A 69 12.86 3.63 4.31
N VAL A 70 12.09 3.13 3.35
CA VAL A 70 10.63 3.36 3.29
C VAL A 70 9.92 2.72 4.47
N ILE A 71 10.24 1.46 4.79
CA ILE A 71 9.65 0.74 5.92
C ILE A 71 9.98 1.46 7.22
N LEU A 72 11.26 1.73 7.49
CA LEU A 72 11.69 2.42 8.68
C LEU A 72 11.10 3.83 8.79
N GLY A 73 11.12 4.60 7.70
CA GLY A 73 10.53 5.93 7.66
C GLY A 73 9.02 5.92 7.92
N SER A 74 8.30 4.95 7.36
CA SER A 74 6.86 4.77 7.61
C SER A 74 6.59 4.43 9.07
N LEU A 75 7.35 3.49 9.66
CA LEU A 75 7.23 3.11 11.07
C LEU A 75 7.56 4.29 12.00
N CYS A 76 8.64 5.03 11.74
CA CYS A 76 8.97 6.25 12.48
C CYS A 76 7.83 7.28 12.41
N GLY A 77 7.25 7.49 11.21
CA GLY A 77 6.08 8.34 11.03
C GLY A 77 4.87 7.86 11.84
N GLY A 78 4.64 6.54 11.88
CA GLY A 78 3.60 5.93 12.71
C GLY A 78 3.82 6.12 14.21
N ALA A 79 5.06 5.99 14.69
CA ALA A 79 5.41 6.26 16.09
C ALA A 79 5.15 7.72 16.47
N ILE A 80 5.55 8.66 15.60
CA ILE A 80 5.31 10.09 15.82
C ILE A 80 3.81 10.38 15.82
N ALA A 81 3.06 9.84 14.85
CA ALA A 81 1.61 10.01 14.78
C ALA A 81 0.91 9.43 16.02
N ALA A 82 1.31 8.24 16.47
CA ALA A 82 0.77 7.63 17.68
C ALA A 82 1.03 8.47 18.94
N PHE A 83 2.21 9.08 19.05
CA PHE A 83 2.54 10.00 20.13
C PHE A 83 1.60 11.23 20.15
N PHE A 84 1.34 11.84 19.00
CA PHE A 84 0.43 13.01 18.91
C PHE A 84 -1.05 12.64 19.10
N SER A 85 -1.47 11.49 18.57
CA SER A 85 -2.85 11.02 18.66
C SER A 85 -3.18 10.30 19.98
N GLN A 86 -2.19 10.09 20.86
CA GLN A 86 -2.31 9.32 22.10
C GLN A 86 -2.82 7.89 21.89
N THR A 87 -2.58 7.31 20.72
CA THR A 87 -2.92 5.91 20.42
C THR A 87 -1.78 4.98 20.83
N GLN A 88 -2.08 3.68 20.93
CA GLN A 88 -1.05 2.70 21.25
C GLN A 88 -0.01 2.66 20.12
N LEU A 89 1.28 2.63 20.46
CA LEU A 89 2.38 2.58 19.49
C LEU A 89 2.20 1.43 18.47
N LYS A 90 1.72 0.28 18.97
CA LYS A 90 1.42 -0.91 18.18
C LYS A 90 0.35 -0.63 17.10
N GLU A 91 -0.71 0.07 17.46
CA GLU A 91 -1.75 0.49 16.50
C GLU A 91 -1.20 1.47 15.46
N GLY A 92 -0.39 2.45 15.88
CA GLY A 92 0.29 3.38 14.97
C GLY A 92 1.17 2.66 13.94
N PHE A 93 1.90 1.62 14.37
CA PHE A 93 2.68 0.77 13.47
C PHE A 93 1.81 -0.06 12.53
N ALA A 94 0.73 -0.67 13.02
CA ALA A 94 -0.19 -1.43 12.18
C ALA A 94 -0.79 -0.56 11.06
N ILE A 95 -1.19 0.67 11.38
CA ILE A 95 -1.79 1.62 10.43
C ILE A 95 -0.84 1.91 9.27
N VAL A 96 0.43 2.22 9.56
CA VAL A 96 1.44 2.62 8.56
C VAL A 96 2.14 1.44 7.88
N ALA A 97 2.06 0.23 8.47
CA ALA A 97 2.61 -1.01 7.92
C ALA A 97 1.93 -1.45 6.61
N GLY A 98 0.79 -0.84 6.24
CA GLY A 98 0.16 -1.00 4.94
C GLY A 98 1.04 -0.55 3.77
N LEU A 99 1.99 0.36 3.99
CA LEU A 99 2.96 0.84 2.99
C LEU A 99 2.36 1.28 1.64
N GLY A 100 1.09 1.68 1.59
CA GLY A 100 0.36 2.01 0.35
C GLY A 100 -0.67 0.96 -0.07
N TRP A 101 -0.62 -0.27 0.45
CA TRP A 101 -1.61 -1.32 0.18
C TRP A 101 -2.84 -1.20 1.09
N TYR A 102 -3.62 -0.15 0.87
CA TYR A 102 -4.77 0.23 1.70
C TYR A 102 -5.88 -0.83 1.76
N SER A 103 -6.11 -1.61 0.68
CA SER A 103 -7.16 -2.63 0.64
C SER A 103 -6.86 -3.82 1.55
N LEU A 104 -5.59 -4.21 1.67
CA LEU A 104 -5.16 -5.29 2.55
C LEU A 104 -5.07 -4.82 4.00
N SER A 105 -4.37 -3.72 4.25
CA SER A 105 -4.08 -3.26 5.63
C SER A 105 -5.36 -2.89 6.39
N GLY A 106 -6.28 -2.19 5.73
CA GLY A 106 -7.55 -1.78 6.35
C GLY A 106 -8.38 -2.98 6.80
N ILE A 107 -8.54 -3.99 5.95
CA ILE A 107 -9.35 -5.18 6.27
C ILE A 107 -8.66 -6.04 7.35
N LEU A 108 -7.33 -6.22 7.30
CA LEU A 108 -6.62 -6.97 8.33
C LEU A 108 -6.78 -6.37 9.73
N ILE A 109 -6.67 -5.04 9.85
CA ILE A 109 -6.83 -4.33 11.13
C ILE A 109 -8.29 -4.38 11.59
N THR A 110 -9.25 -4.21 10.69
CA THR A 110 -10.69 -4.35 11.00
C THR A 110 -11.01 -5.75 11.53
N ASN A 111 -10.53 -6.79 10.85
CA ASN A 111 -10.75 -8.19 11.25
C ASN A 111 -10.05 -8.57 12.56
N ALA A 112 -9.01 -7.82 12.97
CA ALA A 112 -8.36 -7.97 14.27
C ALA A 112 -9.12 -7.29 15.42
N GLY A 113 -10.32 -6.75 15.17
CA GLY A 113 -11.17 -6.12 16.19
C GLY A 113 -11.00 -4.61 16.30
N ASN A 114 -10.29 -3.96 15.36
CA ASN A 114 -10.12 -2.50 15.35
C ASN A 114 -10.65 -1.86 14.04
N PRO A 115 -11.98 -1.73 13.86
CA PRO A 115 -12.57 -1.15 12.64
C PRO A 115 -12.22 0.33 12.42
N VAL A 116 -12.03 1.09 13.51
CA VAL A 116 -11.61 2.50 13.43
C VAL A 116 -10.18 2.59 12.90
N GLY A 117 -9.25 1.83 13.48
CA GLY A 117 -7.88 1.73 13.01
C GLY A 117 -7.77 1.20 11.58
N GLY A 118 -8.63 0.26 11.18
CA GLY A 118 -8.73 -0.20 9.80
C GLY A 118 -9.12 0.90 8.82
N THR A 119 -10.09 1.74 9.19
CA THR A 119 -10.50 2.91 8.39
C THR A 119 -9.37 3.95 8.29
N VAL A 120 -8.69 4.23 9.40
CA VAL A 120 -7.54 5.15 9.42
C VAL A 120 -6.38 4.61 8.57
N SER A 121 -6.10 3.30 8.63
CA SER A 121 -5.10 2.66 7.77
C SER A 121 -5.48 2.77 6.30
N PHE A 122 -6.72 2.49 5.94
CA PHE A 122 -7.19 2.65 4.57
C PHE A 122 -6.97 4.09 4.07
N LEU A 123 -7.50 5.08 4.78
CA LEU A 123 -7.42 6.49 4.37
C LEU A 123 -5.99 7.02 4.36
N SER A 124 -5.17 6.70 5.36
CA SER A 124 -3.78 7.16 5.41
C SER A 124 -2.95 6.62 4.25
N ASN A 125 -3.15 5.36 3.86
CA ASN A 125 -2.45 4.77 2.72
C ASN A 125 -2.98 5.28 1.37
N VAL A 126 -4.28 5.60 1.26
CA VAL A 126 -4.83 6.33 0.09
C VAL A 126 -4.23 7.73 -0.01
N PHE A 127 -4.17 8.49 1.09
CA PHE A 127 -3.58 9.82 1.10
C PHE A 127 -2.09 9.79 0.79
N ARG A 128 -1.36 8.78 1.28
CA ARG A 128 0.04 8.55 0.92
C ARG A 128 0.23 8.44 -0.60
N GLU A 129 -0.64 7.69 -1.27
CA GLU A 129 -0.60 7.55 -2.74
C GLU A 129 -0.91 8.89 -3.43
N MET A 130 -1.93 9.62 -2.99
CA MET A 130 -2.30 10.93 -3.57
C MET A 130 -1.19 11.97 -3.38
N ILE A 131 -0.60 12.03 -2.18
CA ILE A 131 0.54 12.89 -1.86
C ILE A 131 1.73 12.50 -2.75
N THR A 132 1.96 11.21 -2.99
CA THR A 132 3.03 10.76 -3.90
C THR A 132 2.87 11.35 -5.30
N PHE A 133 1.68 11.28 -5.90
CA PHE A 133 1.44 11.87 -7.23
C PHE A 133 1.74 13.37 -7.27
N ILE A 134 1.37 14.09 -6.21
CA ILE A 134 1.59 15.54 -6.11
C ILE A 134 3.08 15.84 -5.95
N PHE A 135 3.78 15.11 -5.07
CA PHE A 135 5.12 15.47 -4.62
C PHE A 135 6.27 14.89 -5.45
N VAL A 136 6.05 13.82 -6.22
CA VAL A 136 7.11 13.21 -7.06
C VAL A 136 7.84 14.24 -7.95
N PRO A 137 7.18 15.11 -8.71
CA PRO A 137 7.87 16.12 -9.53
C PRO A 137 8.76 17.07 -8.71
N PHE A 138 8.32 17.43 -7.51
CA PHE A 138 9.06 18.33 -6.61
C PHE A 138 10.24 17.60 -5.98
N ILE A 139 10.05 16.36 -5.52
CA ILE A 139 11.12 15.55 -4.91
C ILE A 139 12.25 15.34 -5.91
N VAL A 140 11.94 15.02 -7.17
CA VAL A 140 12.99 14.88 -8.19
C VAL A 140 13.74 16.20 -8.40
N LYS A 141 13.02 17.32 -8.49
CA LYS A 141 13.61 18.63 -8.75
C LYS A 141 14.53 19.12 -7.63
N TYR A 142 14.14 18.91 -6.37
CA TYR A 142 14.82 19.48 -5.20
C TYR A 142 15.73 18.50 -4.44
N LEU A 143 15.54 17.19 -4.64
CA LEU A 143 16.34 16.15 -3.98
C LEU A 143 17.06 15.30 -5.03
N ASN A 144 16.50 14.16 -5.41
CA ASN A 144 17.01 13.29 -6.46
C ASN A 144 15.95 12.25 -6.89
N SER A 145 16.22 11.55 -8.00
CA SER A 145 15.33 10.55 -8.57
C SER A 145 15.05 9.35 -7.64
N TYR A 146 16.03 8.90 -6.86
CA TYR A 146 15.85 7.76 -5.95
C TYR A 146 14.92 8.10 -4.78
N CYS A 147 15.01 9.32 -4.25
CA CYS A 147 14.13 9.80 -3.18
C CYS A 147 12.66 9.86 -3.62
N ALA A 148 12.38 10.02 -4.92
CA ALA A 148 11.01 10.06 -5.43
C ALA A 148 10.27 8.71 -5.29
N ILE A 149 11.00 7.61 -5.07
CA ILE A 149 10.43 6.27 -4.84
C ILE A 149 9.89 6.16 -3.41
N ALA A 150 10.49 6.86 -2.46
CA ALA A 150 10.18 6.68 -1.04
C ALA A 150 8.70 6.90 -0.65
N PRO A 151 8.02 7.98 -1.08
CA PRO A 151 6.63 8.20 -0.68
C PRO A 151 5.66 7.14 -1.26
N ALA A 152 5.99 6.51 -2.39
CA ALA A 152 5.14 5.51 -3.04
C ALA A 152 4.95 4.22 -2.21
N GLY A 153 6.01 3.67 -1.63
CA GLY A 153 5.92 2.38 -0.95
C GLY A 153 5.54 1.24 -1.89
N ALA A 154 4.53 0.45 -1.54
CA ALA A 154 4.01 -0.67 -2.32
C ALA A 154 3.51 -0.23 -3.70
N THR A 155 2.90 0.97 -3.79
CA THR A 155 2.33 1.48 -5.06
C THR A 155 3.39 1.85 -6.09
N ALA A 156 4.68 1.76 -5.74
CA ALA A 156 5.80 2.06 -6.63
C ALA A 156 5.91 1.08 -7.80
N MET A 157 5.33 -0.13 -7.68
CA MET A 157 5.34 -1.13 -8.75
C MET A 157 4.22 -0.96 -9.77
N ASP A 158 3.14 -0.24 -9.44
CA ASP A 158 1.94 -0.16 -10.27
C ASP A 158 1.46 1.30 -10.47
N THR A 159 0.59 1.81 -9.60
CA THR A 159 -0.15 3.05 -9.81
C THR A 159 0.77 4.27 -9.88
N THR A 160 1.79 4.31 -9.03
CA THR A 160 2.74 5.43 -8.98
C THR A 160 3.98 5.21 -9.87
N LEU A 161 4.12 4.03 -10.48
CA LEU A 161 5.25 3.77 -11.39
C LEU A 161 5.26 4.73 -12.58
N GLY A 162 4.07 5.05 -13.12
CA GLY A 162 3.94 5.95 -14.26
C GLY A 162 4.41 7.38 -13.96
N ILE A 163 4.07 7.92 -12.78
CA ILE A 163 4.49 9.28 -12.40
C ILE A 163 5.98 9.34 -12.08
N ILE A 164 6.54 8.30 -11.44
CA ILE A 164 7.98 8.17 -11.17
C ILE A 164 8.73 8.07 -12.50
N SER A 165 8.35 7.16 -13.38
CA SER A 165 9.02 6.96 -14.67
C SER A 165 8.96 8.20 -15.56
N LYS A 166 7.87 8.98 -15.49
CA LYS A 166 7.72 10.22 -16.27
C LYS A 166 8.68 11.33 -15.82
N HIS A 167 9.01 11.39 -14.54
CA HIS A 167 9.83 12.45 -13.96
C HIS A 167 11.26 12.02 -13.64
N THR A 168 11.60 10.74 -13.81
CA THR A 168 12.93 10.19 -13.55
C THR A 168 13.50 9.55 -14.83
N ASP A 169 14.29 8.49 -14.70
CA ASP A 169 14.91 7.75 -15.79
C ASP A 169 14.55 6.25 -15.73
N GLY A 170 14.83 5.53 -16.81
CA GLY A 170 14.47 4.11 -16.93
C GLY A 170 15.10 3.21 -15.85
N LYS A 171 16.30 3.54 -15.33
CA LYS A 171 16.90 2.76 -14.24
C LYS A 171 16.16 3.02 -12.93
N THR A 172 15.79 4.27 -12.65
CA THR A 172 15.01 4.62 -11.46
C THR A 172 13.62 3.96 -11.49
N ALA A 173 12.96 3.90 -12.65
CA ALA A 173 11.68 3.21 -12.79
C ALA A 173 11.78 1.71 -12.45
N VAL A 174 12.85 1.05 -12.90
CA VAL A 174 13.15 -0.35 -12.54
C VAL A 174 13.34 -0.52 -11.02
N ILE A 175 14.08 0.40 -10.39
CA ILE A 175 14.30 0.36 -8.94
C ILE A 175 12.99 0.62 -8.18
N ALA A 176 12.14 1.53 -8.66
CA ALA A 176 10.84 1.80 -8.09
C ALA A 176 9.97 0.55 -8.11
N PHE A 177 9.94 -0.14 -9.24
CA PHE A 177 9.24 -1.40 -9.39
C PHE A 177 9.72 -2.45 -8.38
N VAL A 178 11.03 -2.67 -8.28
CA VAL A 178 11.62 -3.60 -7.29
C VAL A 178 11.28 -3.21 -5.85
N SER A 179 11.37 -1.91 -5.51
CA SER A 179 11.03 -1.41 -4.19
C SER A 179 9.54 -1.63 -3.88
N GLY A 180 8.66 -1.43 -4.85
CA GLY A 180 7.22 -1.71 -4.73
C GLY A 180 6.96 -3.18 -4.46
N VAL A 181 7.57 -4.08 -5.24
CA VAL A 181 7.48 -5.53 -5.03
C VAL A 181 7.90 -5.92 -3.61
N ILE A 182 9.03 -5.40 -3.12
CA ILE A 182 9.52 -5.72 -1.77
C ILE A 182 8.55 -5.20 -0.70
N CYS A 183 8.08 -3.96 -0.83
CA CYS A 183 7.07 -3.41 0.08
C CYS A 183 5.81 -4.28 0.08
N THR A 184 5.28 -4.63 -1.08
CA THR A 184 4.09 -5.49 -1.26
C THR A 184 4.28 -6.86 -0.58
N LEU A 185 5.45 -7.49 -0.70
CA LEU A 185 5.74 -8.77 -0.03
C LEU A 185 5.81 -8.65 1.50
N VAL A 186 6.22 -7.48 2.01
CA VAL A 186 6.37 -7.24 3.44
C VAL A 186 5.04 -6.91 4.11
N VAL A 187 4.09 -6.25 3.45
CA VAL A 187 2.80 -5.83 4.06
C VAL A 187 2.04 -7.00 4.74
N PRO A 188 1.84 -8.18 4.11
CA PRO A 188 1.12 -9.29 4.73
C PRO A 188 1.82 -9.86 5.98
N VAL A 189 3.10 -9.56 6.20
CA VAL A 189 3.86 -9.97 7.38
C VAL A 189 3.90 -8.84 8.41
N LEU A 190 4.13 -7.62 7.95
CA LEU A 190 4.35 -6.45 8.80
C LEU A 190 3.07 -5.97 9.47
N VAL A 191 1.92 -6.00 8.78
CA VAL A 191 0.65 -5.61 9.39
C VAL A 191 0.30 -6.57 10.55
N PRO A 192 0.22 -7.90 10.36
CA PRO A 192 -0.08 -8.82 11.47
C PRO A 192 0.93 -8.82 12.61
N LEU A 193 2.20 -8.48 12.36
CA LEU A 193 3.21 -8.33 13.41
C LEU A 193 2.80 -7.27 14.46
N PHE A 194 2.03 -6.27 14.04
CA PHE A 194 1.58 -5.16 14.88
C PHE A 194 0.08 -5.20 15.18
N LEU A 195 -0.65 -6.26 14.84
CA LEU A 195 -2.05 -6.46 15.29
C LEU A 195 -2.08 -7.04 16.71
#